data_AF-A0A7V4Y0C2-F1
#
_entry.id   AF-A0A7V4Y0C2-F1
#
_cell.length_a   1.000
_cell.length_b   1.000
_cell.length_c   1.000
_cell.angle_alpha   90.00
_cell.angle_beta   90.00
_cell.angle_gamma   90.00
#
_symmetry.space_group_name_H-M   'P 1'
#
loop_
_entity.id
_entity.type
_entity.pdbx_description
1 polymer ?
#
loop_
_entity_poly.entity_id
_entity_poly.type
_entity_poly.pdbx_seq_one_letter_code
_entity_poly.pdbx_strand_id
1 'polypeptide(L)'
;MPMTGNYRRRFSNFFGFVITALAIAWAISSFALQEKISPLSDYQYKRDYARYEEIKKETDPQKRADLLLAFVKERPISKILMYVASDYVECLKSYMEKKDWAKVTAMQEAFWAAIPDEKTVQEAGIPVGTEEFIKDQLRPTQKLILTALTAAYYQANNFAKAAEAAEKGYQITQDKSMLPALADIYLKIPDTDKYLAIGQKILSESSIEQSYSMALQMAQVYIQKQDLKSAADLLGKVMDVYGDKVPPNVQESAWNATRAFAYGVMASAVYASKDYAKALELYQKVVKFDPKREDAYYFIGMCKWQNKDQQGAVEAFARSVVLNKTYAERARKYMEDLYKALHNGSLDGLDEVLAKAKSELGIS
;
A
#
# COMPACT_ATOMS: atom_id res chain seq x y z
N MET A 1 6.16 73.41 -74.44
CA MET A 1 7.03 74.10 -73.43
C MET A 1 6.60 75.55 -73.33
N PRO A 2 6.69 76.26 -72.19
CA PRO A 2 7.27 75.94 -70.85
C PRO A 2 6.20 76.03 -69.69
N MET A 3 6.27 75.29 -68.57
CA MET A 3 7.12 75.34 -67.35
C MET A 3 7.04 76.62 -66.50
N THR A 4 6.39 76.56 -65.32
CA THR A 4 6.94 76.95 -63.98
C THR A 4 6.05 76.38 -62.86
N GLY A 5 6.67 75.86 -61.79
CA GLY A 5 6.01 75.09 -60.72
C GLY A 5 5.64 75.89 -59.48
N ASN A 6 5.06 75.20 -58.48
CA ASN A 6 5.05 75.69 -57.10
C ASN A 6 5.05 74.55 -56.06
N TYR A 7 6.21 74.38 -55.43
CA TYR A 7 6.49 73.60 -54.24
C TYR A 7 5.86 74.29 -53.02
N ARG A 8 4.66 73.92 -52.59
CA ARG A 8 4.14 74.35 -51.27
C ARG A 8 2.95 73.52 -50.77
N ARG A 9 3.06 72.19 -50.74
CA ARG A 9 2.02 71.34 -50.11
C ARG A 9 2.55 69.96 -49.71
N ARG A 10 3.71 69.90 -49.04
CA ARG A 10 4.25 68.63 -48.52
C ARG A 10 4.84 68.67 -47.10
N PHE A 11 4.64 69.75 -46.34
CA PHE A 11 5.15 69.84 -44.96
C PHE A 11 4.06 69.77 -43.86
N SER A 12 2.78 69.96 -44.19
CA SER A 12 1.70 69.90 -43.18
C SER A 12 1.22 68.47 -42.86
N ASN A 13 1.40 67.52 -43.79
CA ASN A 13 0.87 66.16 -43.62
C ASN A 13 1.87 65.21 -42.94
N PHE A 14 3.12 65.63 -42.72
CA PHE A 14 4.13 64.78 -42.09
C PHE A 14 4.07 64.86 -40.57
N PHE A 15 3.80 66.03 -39.99
CA PHE A 15 3.72 66.19 -38.53
C PHE A 15 2.47 65.56 -37.90
N GLY A 16 1.31 65.61 -38.59
CA GLY A 16 0.09 64.96 -38.11
C GLY A 16 0.17 63.43 -38.07
N PHE A 17 0.93 62.83 -39.00
CA PHE A 17 1.18 61.38 -39.06
C PHE A 17 2.18 60.91 -37.99
N VAL A 18 3.19 61.72 -37.67
CA VAL A 18 4.19 61.37 -36.65
C VAL A 18 3.58 61.41 -35.24
N ILE A 19 2.69 62.37 -34.95
CA ILE A 19 2.01 62.46 -33.63
C ILE A 19 1.00 61.32 -33.43
N THR A 20 0.24 60.94 -34.47
CA THR A 20 -0.68 59.79 -34.41
C THR A 20 0.07 58.45 -34.37
N ALA A 21 1.19 58.30 -35.09
CA ALA A 21 2.02 57.10 -35.01
C ALA A 21 2.70 56.93 -33.65
N LEU A 22 3.13 58.02 -32.99
CA LEU A 22 3.69 57.99 -31.63
C LEU A 22 2.62 57.68 -30.57
N ALA A 23 1.39 58.19 -30.71
CA ALA A 23 0.29 57.87 -29.81
C ALA A 23 -0.20 56.41 -29.97
N ILE A 24 -0.20 55.88 -31.20
CA ILE A 24 -0.50 54.48 -31.48
C ILE A 24 0.66 53.59 -31.02
N ALA A 25 1.92 54.01 -31.16
CA ALA A 25 3.07 53.28 -30.61
C ALA A 25 3.10 53.30 -29.08
N TRP A 26 2.62 54.36 -28.42
CA TRP A 26 2.41 54.42 -26.97
C TRP A 26 1.19 53.62 -26.50
N ALA A 27 0.12 53.55 -27.30
CA ALA A 27 -1.05 52.72 -27.03
C ALA A 27 -0.75 51.23 -27.25
N ILE A 28 0.05 50.88 -28.26
CA ILE A 28 0.53 49.52 -28.54
C ILE A 28 1.63 49.13 -27.56
N SER A 29 2.50 50.04 -27.13
CA SER A 29 3.48 49.75 -26.06
C SER A 29 2.82 49.61 -24.70
N SER A 30 1.76 50.37 -24.37
CA SER A 30 0.97 50.15 -23.15
C SER A 30 0.10 48.89 -23.20
N PHE A 31 -0.31 48.43 -24.40
CA PHE A 31 -0.95 47.11 -24.57
C PHE A 31 0.06 45.95 -24.57
N ALA A 32 1.29 46.17 -25.04
CA ALA A 32 2.38 45.18 -25.05
C ALA A 32 3.15 45.12 -23.73
N LEU A 33 3.02 46.13 -22.86
CA LEU A 33 3.49 46.17 -21.46
C LEU A 33 2.36 45.92 -20.46
N GLN A 34 1.28 45.24 -20.87
CA GLN A 34 0.46 44.58 -19.87
C GLN A 34 1.27 43.37 -19.39
N GLU A 35 2.10 43.58 -18.37
CA GLU A 35 2.64 42.49 -17.56
C GLU A 35 1.48 41.53 -17.35
N LYS A 36 1.58 40.31 -17.91
CA LYS A 36 0.56 39.29 -17.70
C LYS A 36 0.43 39.16 -16.19
N ILE A 37 -0.68 39.66 -15.65
CA ILE A 37 -0.92 39.72 -14.20
C ILE A 37 -0.64 38.31 -13.68
N SER A 38 0.33 38.20 -12.77
CA SER A 38 0.74 36.89 -12.26
C SER A 38 -0.50 36.15 -11.73
N PRO A 39 -0.69 34.87 -12.09
CA PRO A 39 -1.81 34.07 -11.60
C PRO A 39 -1.80 33.93 -10.06
N LEU A 40 -0.63 34.15 -9.45
CA LEU A 40 -0.43 34.08 -7.99
C LEU A 40 -0.37 35.47 -7.34
N SER A 41 -0.70 36.54 -8.06
CA SER A 41 -0.82 37.90 -7.48
C SER A 41 -2.02 38.02 -6.55
N ASP A 42 -1.95 38.95 -5.59
CA ASP A 42 -3.08 39.22 -4.69
C ASP A 42 -4.29 39.81 -5.41
N TYR A 43 -4.04 40.53 -6.52
CA TYR A 43 -5.10 40.99 -7.40
C TYR A 43 -5.86 39.80 -8.02
N GLN A 44 -5.13 38.81 -8.57
CA GLN A 44 -5.76 37.64 -9.16
C GLN A 44 -6.47 36.79 -8.10
N TYR A 45 -5.87 36.64 -6.90
CA TYR A 45 -6.52 35.97 -5.77
C TYR A 45 -7.88 36.58 -5.43
N LYS A 46 -7.99 37.90 -5.28
CA LYS A 46 -9.26 38.58 -4.97
C LYS A 46 -10.31 38.34 -6.05
N ARG A 47 -9.90 38.38 -7.32
CA ARG A 47 -10.78 38.12 -8.47
C ARG A 47 -11.27 36.68 -8.52
N ASP A 48 -10.36 35.72 -8.32
CA ASP A 48 -10.68 34.30 -8.27
C ASP A 48 -11.62 33.98 -7.11
N TYR A 49 -11.33 34.53 -5.92
CA TYR A 49 -12.15 34.35 -4.73
C TYR A 49 -13.56 34.93 -4.88
N ALA A 50 -13.70 36.12 -5.48
CA ALA A 50 -15.01 36.71 -5.76
C ALA A 50 -15.85 35.84 -6.70
N ARG A 51 -15.24 35.27 -7.76
CA ARG A 51 -15.94 34.33 -8.65
C ARG A 51 -16.33 33.05 -7.92
N TYR A 52 -15.45 32.52 -7.08
CA TYR A 52 -15.71 31.34 -6.26
C TYR A 52 -16.87 31.55 -5.29
N GLU A 53 -16.99 32.71 -4.65
CA GLU A 53 -18.12 33.03 -3.78
C GLU A 53 -19.45 33.09 -4.52
N GLU A 54 -19.47 33.53 -5.78
CA GLU A 54 -20.69 33.42 -6.61
C GLU A 54 -21.03 31.96 -6.96
N ILE A 55 -20.04 31.12 -7.26
CA ILE A 55 -20.26 29.68 -7.51
C ILE A 55 -20.88 28.99 -6.28
N LYS A 56 -20.43 29.35 -5.07
CA LYS A 56 -20.94 28.77 -3.82
C LYS A 56 -22.42 29.03 -3.55
N LYS A 57 -23.01 30.06 -4.17
CA LYS A 57 -24.45 30.37 -4.06
C LYS A 57 -25.31 29.39 -4.86
N GLU A 58 -24.74 28.64 -5.80
CA GLU A 58 -25.46 27.56 -6.50
C GLU A 58 -25.80 26.44 -5.51
N THR A 59 -27.09 26.10 -5.45
CA THR A 59 -27.63 25.14 -4.48
C THR A 59 -27.72 23.74 -5.07
N ASP A 60 -27.75 23.59 -6.39
CA ASP A 60 -27.68 22.30 -7.07
C ASP A 60 -26.25 21.75 -7.04
N PRO A 61 -26.00 20.59 -6.37
CA PRO A 61 -24.64 20.07 -6.23
C PRO A 61 -23.98 19.68 -7.56
N GLN A 62 -24.75 19.24 -8.56
CA GLN A 62 -24.20 18.89 -9.86
C GLN A 62 -23.74 20.15 -10.60
N LYS A 63 -24.62 21.16 -10.69
CA LYS A 63 -24.29 22.42 -11.34
C LYS A 63 -23.11 23.11 -10.65
N ARG A 64 -23.08 23.09 -9.32
CA ARG A 64 -21.96 23.63 -8.56
C ARG A 64 -20.66 22.88 -8.86
N ALA A 65 -20.68 21.55 -8.91
CA ALA A 65 -19.51 20.76 -9.31
C ALA A 65 -19.03 21.12 -10.72
N ASP A 66 -19.95 21.27 -11.69
CA ASP A 66 -19.61 21.62 -13.07
C ASP A 66 -18.97 23.03 -13.15
N LEU A 67 -19.48 24.00 -12.38
CA LEU A 67 -18.92 25.35 -12.28
C LEU A 67 -17.53 25.35 -11.63
N LEU A 68 -17.31 24.57 -10.57
CA LEU A 68 -16.01 24.43 -9.92
C LEU A 68 -14.98 23.75 -10.85
N LEU A 69 -15.39 22.72 -11.60
CA LEU A 69 -14.54 22.10 -12.62
C LEU A 69 -14.16 23.08 -13.72
N ALA A 70 -15.14 23.85 -14.23
CA ALA A 70 -14.88 24.87 -15.24
C ALA A 70 -13.90 25.94 -14.71
N PHE A 71 -14.05 26.35 -13.45
CA PHE A 71 -13.10 27.25 -12.80
C PHE A 71 -11.67 26.70 -12.85
N VAL A 72 -11.44 25.44 -12.44
CA VAL A 72 -10.09 24.84 -12.45
C VAL A 72 -9.53 24.72 -13.86
N LYS A 73 -10.35 24.37 -14.86
CA LYS A 73 -9.91 24.32 -16.26
C LYS A 73 -9.47 25.68 -16.81
N GLU A 74 -10.16 26.76 -16.43
CA GLU A 74 -9.83 28.12 -16.84
C GLU A 74 -8.69 28.75 -16.02
N ARG A 75 -8.53 28.31 -14.77
CA ARG A 75 -7.61 28.85 -13.76
C ARG A 75 -6.93 27.72 -12.98
N PRO A 76 -6.10 26.88 -13.63
CA PRO A 76 -5.49 25.71 -12.98
C PRO A 76 -4.41 26.10 -11.95
N ILE A 77 -3.80 27.27 -12.10
CA ILE A 77 -2.82 27.84 -11.17
C ILE A 77 -3.50 29.00 -10.45
N SER A 78 -4.07 28.74 -9.28
CA SER A 78 -4.78 29.73 -8.49
C SER A 78 -4.54 29.53 -6.99
N LYS A 79 -4.36 30.62 -6.25
CA LYS A 79 -4.18 30.61 -4.78
C LYS A 79 -5.39 30.03 -4.01
N ILE A 80 -6.52 29.78 -4.68
CA ILE A 80 -7.72 29.17 -4.08
C ILE A 80 -7.98 27.73 -4.54
N LEU A 81 -7.04 27.11 -5.25
CA LEU A 81 -7.21 25.78 -5.84
C LEU A 81 -7.68 24.74 -4.81
N MET A 82 -7.11 24.76 -3.60
CA MET A 82 -7.48 23.84 -2.54
C MET A 82 -8.92 24.03 -2.04
N TYR A 83 -9.39 25.29 -1.95
CA TYR A 83 -10.78 25.58 -1.57
C TYR A 83 -11.76 25.04 -2.62
N VAL A 84 -11.47 25.30 -3.89
CA VAL A 84 -12.27 24.82 -5.03
C VAL A 84 -12.33 23.30 -5.05
N ALA A 85 -11.20 22.62 -4.83
CA ALA A 85 -11.14 21.16 -4.78
C ALA A 85 -11.92 20.57 -3.59
N SER A 86 -11.86 21.22 -2.43
CA SER A 86 -12.59 20.80 -1.23
C SER A 86 -14.10 20.89 -1.45
N ASP A 87 -14.59 22.02 -1.95
CA ASP A 87 -16.01 22.21 -2.27
C ASP A 87 -16.47 21.31 -3.43
N TYR A 88 -15.57 20.98 -4.37
CA TYR A 88 -15.88 20.03 -5.42
C TYR A 88 -16.17 18.64 -4.83
N VAL A 89 -15.28 18.12 -3.97
CA VAL A 89 -15.49 16.82 -3.31
C VAL A 89 -16.78 16.81 -2.47
N GLU A 90 -17.12 17.93 -1.81
CA GLU A 90 -18.36 18.10 -1.06
C GLU A 90 -19.60 17.88 -1.95
N CYS A 91 -19.58 18.39 -3.18
CA CYS A 91 -20.69 18.24 -4.13
C CYS A 91 -21.00 16.77 -4.47
N LEU A 92 -20.02 15.86 -4.30
CA LEU A 92 -20.17 14.45 -4.65
C LEU A 92 -20.78 13.62 -3.51
N LYS A 93 -20.92 14.15 -2.29
CA LYS A 93 -21.40 13.38 -1.12
C LYS A 93 -22.72 12.67 -1.36
N SER A 94 -23.70 13.34 -1.96
CA SER A 94 -25.02 12.74 -2.22
C SER A 94 -24.95 11.52 -3.16
N TYR A 95 -23.99 11.48 -4.08
CA TYR A 95 -23.76 10.33 -4.95
C TYR A 95 -23.04 9.20 -4.20
N MET A 96 -22.12 9.53 -3.29
CA MET A 96 -21.46 8.55 -2.42
C MET A 96 -22.46 7.87 -1.46
N GLU A 97 -23.37 8.64 -0.86
CA GLU A 97 -24.43 8.12 0.02
C GLU A 97 -25.37 7.16 -0.73
N LYS A 98 -25.69 7.50 -1.98
CA LYS A 98 -26.48 6.65 -2.89
C LYS A 98 -25.68 5.49 -3.49
N LYS A 99 -24.37 5.40 -3.18
CA LYS A 99 -23.43 4.41 -3.74
C LYS A 99 -23.36 4.43 -5.26
N ASP A 100 -23.59 5.59 -5.89
CA ASP A 100 -23.41 5.80 -7.32
C ASP A 100 -21.92 6.00 -7.63
N TRP A 101 -21.14 4.93 -7.44
CA TRP A 101 -19.69 4.99 -7.57
C TRP A 101 -19.24 5.22 -9.01
N ALA A 102 -20.04 4.84 -10.00
CA ALA A 102 -19.77 5.14 -11.40
C ALA A 102 -19.78 6.65 -11.64
N LYS A 103 -20.78 7.36 -11.10
CA LYS A 103 -20.83 8.82 -11.20
C LYS A 103 -19.74 9.50 -10.39
N VAL A 104 -19.51 9.05 -9.15
CA VAL A 104 -18.44 9.60 -8.29
C VAL A 104 -17.08 9.49 -8.96
N THR A 105 -16.71 8.31 -9.46
CA THR A 105 -15.41 8.08 -10.11
C THR A 105 -15.26 8.90 -11.39
N ALA A 106 -16.28 8.94 -12.26
CA ALA A 106 -16.24 9.74 -13.49
C ALA A 106 -16.05 11.25 -13.21
N MET A 107 -16.76 11.79 -12.21
CA MET A 107 -16.63 13.18 -11.80
C MET A 107 -15.23 13.47 -11.23
N GLN A 108 -14.74 12.62 -10.31
CA GLN A 108 -13.41 12.79 -9.72
C GLN A 108 -12.28 12.64 -10.74
N GLU A 109 -12.40 11.73 -11.72
CA GLU A 109 -11.44 11.60 -12.83
C GLU A 109 -11.39 12.89 -13.67
N ALA A 110 -12.55 13.46 -14.00
CA ALA A 110 -12.64 14.70 -14.77
C ALA A 110 -12.00 15.88 -14.03
N PHE A 111 -12.16 15.96 -12.71
CA PHE A 111 -11.52 16.98 -11.88
C PHE A 111 -10.03 16.76 -11.75
N TRP A 112 -9.60 15.52 -11.51
CA TRP A 112 -8.18 15.15 -11.47
C TRP A 112 -7.45 15.53 -12.76
N ALA A 113 -8.06 15.28 -13.92
CA ALA A 113 -7.49 15.63 -15.22
C ALA A 113 -7.33 17.14 -15.46
N ALA A 114 -8.03 17.99 -14.69
CA ALA A 114 -7.91 19.44 -14.78
C ALA A 114 -6.83 20.03 -13.85
N ILE A 115 -6.34 19.26 -12.86
CA ILE A 115 -5.31 19.71 -11.92
C ILE A 115 -3.95 19.63 -12.63
N PRO A 116 -3.13 20.71 -12.61
CA PRO A 116 -1.83 20.68 -13.24
C PRO A 116 -0.87 19.74 -12.50
N ASP A 117 0.19 19.30 -13.17
CA ASP A 117 1.33 18.68 -12.49
C ASP A 117 2.41 19.72 -12.13
N GLU A 118 3.37 19.33 -11.31
CA GLU A 118 4.43 20.22 -10.85
C GLU A 118 5.25 20.80 -12.02
N LYS A 119 5.50 19.98 -13.05
CA LYS A 119 6.21 20.38 -14.26
C LYS A 119 5.46 21.50 -15.00
N THR A 120 4.16 21.33 -15.22
CA THR A 120 3.31 22.33 -15.88
C THR A 120 3.35 23.67 -15.15
N VAL A 121 3.38 23.64 -13.82
CA VAL A 121 3.44 24.84 -12.97
C VAL A 121 4.82 25.49 -13.06
N GLN A 122 5.89 24.72 -13.03
CA GLN A 122 7.27 25.23 -13.18
C GLN A 122 7.50 25.85 -14.57
N GLU A 123 6.96 25.23 -15.63
CA GLU A 123 7.09 25.71 -17.01
C GLU A 123 6.20 26.92 -17.32
N ALA A 124 5.28 27.30 -16.43
CA ALA A 124 4.38 28.44 -16.62
C ALA A 124 5.09 29.82 -16.54
N GLY A 125 6.36 29.86 -16.14
CA GLY A 125 7.17 31.09 -16.11
C GLY A 125 6.67 32.13 -15.09
N ILE A 126 6.11 31.67 -13.96
CA ILE A 126 5.54 32.55 -12.94
C ILE A 126 6.67 33.18 -12.11
N PRO A 127 6.78 34.52 -12.04
CA PRO A 127 7.95 35.18 -11.45
C PRO A 127 8.11 34.99 -9.93
N VAL A 128 7.00 34.90 -9.18
CA VAL A 128 6.98 34.85 -7.71
C VAL A 128 5.82 33.96 -7.24
N GLY A 129 6.05 33.16 -6.20
CA GLY A 129 5.02 32.38 -5.51
C GLY A 129 4.88 30.92 -5.97
N THR A 130 5.68 30.47 -6.93
CA THR A 130 5.57 29.14 -7.55
C THR A 130 5.80 28.01 -6.55
N GLU A 131 6.86 28.11 -5.74
CA GLU A 131 7.20 27.09 -4.73
C GLU A 131 6.15 27.05 -3.61
N GLU A 132 5.70 28.22 -3.15
CA GLU A 132 4.61 28.32 -2.16
C GLU A 132 3.32 27.74 -2.71
N PHE A 133 2.96 28.02 -3.97
CA PHE A 133 1.78 27.43 -4.60
C PHE A 133 1.91 25.90 -4.73
N ILE A 134 3.06 25.37 -5.15
CA ILE A 134 3.29 23.93 -5.25
C ILE A 134 3.08 23.26 -3.88
N LYS A 135 3.70 23.85 -2.85
CA LYS A 135 3.69 23.33 -1.48
C LYS A 135 2.31 23.45 -0.80
N ASP A 136 1.69 24.63 -0.88
CA ASP A 136 0.54 24.98 -0.05
C ASP A 136 -0.80 24.80 -0.77
N GLN A 137 -0.82 24.74 -2.10
CA GLN A 137 -2.04 24.56 -2.90
C GLN A 137 -2.01 23.27 -3.72
N LEU A 138 -0.98 23.08 -4.56
CA LEU A 138 -0.97 22.00 -5.54
C LEU A 138 -0.88 20.62 -4.90
N ARG A 139 0.20 20.32 -4.17
CA ARG A 139 0.41 19.00 -3.55
C ARG A 139 -0.72 18.63 -2.58
N PRO A 140 -1.22 19.54 -1.72
CA PRO A 140 -2.39 19.26 -0.88
C PRO A 140 -3.65 18.96 -1.69
N THR A 141 -3.90 19.70 -2.78
CA THR A 141 -5.05 19.44 -3.66
C THR A 141 -4.92 18.08 -4.35
N GLN A 142 -3.74 17.76 -4.86
CA GLN A 142 -3.50 16.47 -5.50
C GLN A 142 -3.67 15.31 -4.52
N LYS A 143 -3.17 15.46 -3.29
CA LYS A 143 -3.39 14.50 -2.20
C LYS A 143 -4.88 14.29 -1.92
N LEU A 144 -5.64 15.38 -1.77
CA LEU A 144 -7.08 15.32 -1.50
C LEU A 144 -7.81 14.52 -2.58
N ILE A 145 -7.60 14.88 -3.85
CA ILE A 145 -8.32 14.27 -4.97
C ILE A 145 -7.90 12.82 -5.20
N LEU A 146 -6.61 12.50 -5.11
CA LEU A 146 -6.13 11.11 -5.26
C LEU A 146 -6.59 10.21 -4.09
N THR A 147 -6.66 10.74 -2.88
CA THR A 147 -7.23 10.01 -1.73
C THR A 147 -8.72 9.73 -1.96
N ALA A 148 -9.46 10.73 -2.45
CA ALA A 148 -10.88 10.59 -2.73
C ALA A 148 -11.15 9.62 -3.90
N LEU A 149 -10.34 9.65 -4.96
CA LEU A 149 -10.37 8.69 -6.07
C LEU A 149 -10.06 7.27 -5.59
N THR A 150 -9.02 7.10 -4.76
CA THR A 150 -8.66 5.81 -4.17
C THR A 150 -9.85 5.21 -3.43
N ALA A 151 -10.49 6.00 -2.57
CA ALA A 151 -11.66 5.56 -1.81
C ALA A 151 -12.85 5.23 -2.72
N ALA A 152 -13.14 6.06 -3.72
CA ALA A 152 -14.25 5.81 -4.65
C ALA A 152 -14.03 4.53 -5.47
N TYR A 153 -12.82 4.29 -5.98
CA TYR A 153 -12.50 3.06 -6.69
C TYR A 153 -12.55 1.83 -5.80
N TYR A 154 -12.06 1.95 -4.57
CA TYR A 154 -12.14 0.87 -3.59
C TYR A 154 -13.60 0.47 -3.34
N GLN A 155 -14.50 1.44 -3.12
CA GLN A 155 -15.93 1.17 -2.92
C GLN A 155 -16.62 0.64 -4.18
N ALA A 156 -16.12 1.01 -5.36
CA ALA A 156 -16.55 0.45 -6.63
C ALA A 156 -16.02 -0.97 -6.91
N ASN A 157 -15.23 -1.56 -6.00
CA ASN A 157 -14.47 -2.81 -6.18
C ASN A 157 -13.49 -2.78 -7.39
N ASN A 158 -13.10 -1.59 -7.85
CA ASN A 158 -12.10 -1.42 -8.89
C ASN A 158 -10.71 -1.26 -8.24
N PHE A 159 -10.20 -2.34 -7.65
CA PHE A 159 -8.96 -2.30 -6.86
C PHE A 159 -7.75 -1.89 -7.70
N ALA A 160 -7.68 -2.26 -8.99
CA ALA A 160 -6.58 -1.87 -9.87
C ALA A 160 -6.48 -0.34 -10.01
N LYS A 161 -7.59 0.36 -10.29
CA LYS A 161 -7.60 1.83 -10.33
C LYS A 161 -7.43 2.46 -8.95
N ALA A 162 -7.91 1.81 -7.89
CA ALA A 162 -7.65 2.27 -6.52
C ALA A 162 -6.14 2.25 -6.20
N ALA A 163 -5.43 1.19 -6.60
CA ALA A 163 -3.99 1.06 -6.44
C ALA A 163 -3.25 2.15 -7.21
N GLU A 164 -3.60 2.37 -8.49
CA GLU A 164 -3.00 3.42 -9.32
C GLU A 164 -3.13 4.81 -8.68
N ALA A 165 -4.33 5.17 -8.23
CA ALA A 165 -4.58 6.46 -7.58
C ALA A 165 -3.80 6.59 -6.26
N ALA A 166 -3.77 5.55 -5.45
CA ALA A 166 -3.07 5.53 -4.16
C ALA A 166 -1.55 5.62 -4.35
N GLU A 167 -0.99 4.91 -5.33
CA GLU A 167 0.44 4.95 -5.65
C GLU A 167 0.84 6.33 -6.13
N LYS A 168 0.05 6.93 -7.02
CA LYS A 168 0.29 8.30 -7.48
C LYS A 168 0.24 9.29 -6.31
N GLY A 169 -0.71 9.12 -5.39
CA GLY A 169 -0.82 9.95 -4.18
C GLY A 169 0.42 9.81 -3.29
N TYR A 170 0.89 8.59 -3.07
CA TYR A 170 2.09 8.32 -2.30
C TYR A 170 3.35 8.87 -2.97
N GLN A 171 3.50 8.74 -4.30
CA GLN A 171 4.65 9.27 -5.03
C GLN A 171 4.76 10.80 -4.92
N ILE A 172 3.63 11.51 -5.01
CA ILE A 172 3.60 12.98 -4.91
C ILE A 172 3.90 13.46 -3.50
N THR A 173 3.32 12.80 -2.49
CA THR A 173 3.31 13.31 -1.11
C THR A 173 4.39 12.71 -0.23
N GLN A 174 4.91 11.54 -0.60
CA GLN A 174 5.73 10.68 0.25
C GLN A 174 5.08 10.39 1.62
N ASP A 175 3.74 10.46 1.68
CA ASP A 175 2.98 10.31 2.90
C ASP A 175 2.84 8.84 3.28
N LYS A 176 3.66 8.43 4.24
CA LYS A 176 3.73 7.06 4.77
C LYS A 176 2.41 6.59 5.38
N SER A 177 1.52 7.49 5.80
CA SER A 177 0.19 7.13 6.31
C SER A 177 -0.70 6.46 5.25
N MET A 178 -0.33 6.54 3.96
CA MET A 178 -1.02 5.87 2.86
C MET A 178 -0.62 4.40 2.69
N LEU A 179 0.51 3.96 3.27
CA LEU A 179 1.02 2.60 3.09
C LEU A 179 0.04 1.50 3.55
N PRO A 180 -0.68 1.62 4.69
CA PRO A 180 -1.66 0.60 5.09
C PRO A 180 -2.81 0.43 4.09
N ALA A 181 -3.32 1.53 3.53
CA ALA A 181 -4.38 1.49 2.51
C ALA A 181 -3.86 0.84 1.22
N LEU A 182 -2.64 1.18 0.80
CA LEU A 182 -1.98 0.53 -0.33
C LEU A 182 -1.81 -0.99 -0.10
N ALA A 183 -1.36 -1.40 1.08
CA ALA A 183 -1.21 -2.81 1.43
C ALA A 183 -2.55 -3.56 1.39
N ASP A 184 -3.63 -2.98 1.91
CA ASP A 184 -4.97 -3.57 1.86
C ASP A 184 -5.49 -3.70 0.41
N ILE A 185 -5.27 -2.69 -0.43
CA ILE A 185 -5.63 -2.75 -1.85
C ILE A 185 -4.87 -3.89 -2.55
N TYR A 186 -3.56 -3.99 -2.32
CA TYR A 186 -2.72 -5.06 -2.89
C TYR A 186 -2.92 -6.44 -2.24
N LEU A 187 -3.70 -6.55 -1.17
CA LEU A 187 -4.22 -7.83 -0.70
C LEU A 187 -5.40 -8.30 -1.55
N LYS A 188 -6.21 -7.35 -2.04
CA LYS A 188 -7.40 -7.62 -2.85
C LYS A 188 -7.08 -7.84 -4.32
N ILE A 189 -5.97 -7.26 -4.78
CA ILE A 189 -5.35 -7.57 -6.07
C ILE A 189 -4.36 -8.71 -5.80
N PRO A 190 -4.35 -9.82 -6.55
CA PRO A 190 -3.38 -10.90 -6.33
C PRO A 190 -1.93 -10.54 -6.77
N ASP A 191 -1.53 -9.27 -6.63
CA ASP A 191 -0.16 -8.79 -6.84
C ASP A 191 0.62 -8.85 -5.52
N THR A 192 1.06 -10.07 -5.23
CA THR A 192 1.80 -10.37 -4.00
C THR A 192 3.15 -9.66 -3.91
N ASP A 193 3.77 -9.29 -5.03
CA ASP A 193 5.09 -8.64 -5.03
C ASP A 193 4.99 -7.18 -4.59
N LYS A 194 3.99 -6.45 -5.11
CA LYS A 194 3.67 -5.10 -4.62
C LYS A 194 3.26 -5.11 -3.16
N TYR A 195 2.41 -6.05 -2.76
CA TYR A 195 2.02 -6.21 -1.35
C TYR A 195 3.25 -6.38 -0.45
N LEU A 196 4.15 -7.32 -0.77
CA LEU A 196 5.35 -7.57 0.03
C LEU A 196 6.27 -6.34 0.09
N ALA A 197 6.44 -5.62 -1.03
CA ALA A 197 7.26 -4.41 -1.06
C ALA A 197 6.70 -3.30 -0.15
N ILE A 198 5.38 -3.12 -0.13
CA ILE A 198 4.72 -2.15 0.76
C ILE A 198 4.79 -2.61 2.22
N GLY A 199 4.53 -3.90 2.47
CA GLY A 199 4.64 -4.49 3.80
C GLY A 199 6.04 -4.32 4.39
N GLN A 200 7.11 -4.54 3.61
CA GLN A 200 8.48 -4.30 4.03
C GLN A 200 8.73 -2.83 4.44
N LYS A 201 8.18 -1.87 3.69
CA LYS A 201 8.26 -0.43 4.07
C LYS A 201 7.58 -0.18 5.41
N ILE A 202 6.38 -0.71 5.62
CA ILE A 202 5.65 -0.58 6.89
C ILE A 202 6.46 -1.19 8.05
N LEU A 203 7.00 -2.39 7.86
CA LEU A 203 7.81 -3.07 8.87
C LEU A 203 9.12 -2.34 9.18
N SER A 204 9.69 -1.59 8.23
CA SER A 204 10.90 -0.79 8.46
C SER A 204 10.66 0.47 9.30
N GLU A 205 9.40 0.87 9.45
CA GLU A 205 9.00 2.12 10.12
C GLU A 205 8.30 1.89 11.46
N SER A 206 7.98 0.65 11.79
CA SER A 206 7.20 0.28 12.98
C SER A 206 7.88 -0.84 13.75
N SER A 207 7.62 -0.92 15.06
CA SER A 207 8.07 -2.07 15.84
C SER A 207 7.26 -3.31 15.48
N ILE A 208 7.79 -4.50 15.76
CA ILE A 208 7.05 -5.75 15.55
C ILE A 208 5.78 -5.79 16.40
N GLU A 209 5.76 -5.20 17.59
CA GLU A 209 4.54 -5.11 18.42
C GLU A 209 3.39 -4.42 17.68
N GLN A 210 3.69 -3.41 16.88
CA GLN A 210 2.70 -2.63 16.13
C GLN A 210 2.30 -3.31 14.81
N SER A 211 3.17 -4.17 14.27
CA SER A 211 3.07 -4.65 12.89
C SER A 211 3.09 -6.18 12.74
N TYR A 212 3.02 -6.93 13.84
CA TYR A 212 3.10 -8.40 13.79
C TYR A 212 2.01 -9.03 12.92
N SER A 213 0.81 -8.45 12.85
CA SER A 213 -0.27 -8.95 11.98
C SER A 213 0.12 -8.87 10.50
N MET A 214 0.74 -7.77 10.08
CA MET A 214 1.32 -7.61 8.73
C MET A 214 2.43 -8.63 8.51
N ALA A 215 3.33 -8.81 9.49
CA ALA A 215 4.40 -9.79 9.41
C ALA A 215 3.87 -11.23 9.22
N LEU A 216 2.82 -11.62 9.94
CA LEU A 216 2.17 -12.92 9.79
C LEU A 216 1.54 -13.09 8.40
N GLN A 217 0.85 -12.08 7.88
CA GLN A 217 0.25 -12.12 6.54
C GLN A 217 1.33 -12.21 5.45
N MET A 218 2.39 -11.42 5.55
CA MET A 218 3.53 -11.50 4.64
C MET A 218 4.22 -12.87 4.68
N ALA A 219 4.38 -13.47 5.87
CA ALA A 219 4.91 -14.83 5.98
C ALA A 219 4.05 -15.85 5.23
N GLN A 220 2.72 -15.73 5.32
CA GLN A 220 1.80 -16.57 4.55
C GLN A 220 1.97 -16.41 3.04
N VAL A 221 2.20 -15.18 2.57
CA VAL A 221 2.50 -14.91 1.15
C VAL A 221 3.83 -15.53 0.72
N TYR A 222 4.88 -15.39 1.53
CA TYR A 222 6.18 -16.04 1.25
C TYR A 222 6.05 -17.57 1.17
N ILE A 223 5.26 -18.19 2.06
CA ILE A 223 4.98 -19.63 2.02
C ILE A 223 4.29 -20.04 0.71
N GLN A 224 3.30 -19.26 0.24
CA GLN A 224 2.65 -19.51 -1.04
C GLN A 224 3.62 -19.42 -2.22
N LYS A 225 4.58 -18.49 -2.15
CA LYS A 225 5.69 -18.35 -3.12
C LYS A 225 6.81 -19.37 -2.93
N GLN A 226 6.68 -20.32 -2.01
CA GLN A 226 7.70 -21.32 -1.63
C GLN A 226 9.01 -20.71 -1.08
N ASP A 227 8.99 -19.44 -0.68
CA ASP A 227 10.11 -18.78 0.00
C ASP A 227 10.03 -19.02 1.51
N LEU A 228 10.31 -20.26 1.92
CA LEU A 228 10.28 -20.66 3.32
C LEU A 228 11.30 -19.93 4.18
N LYS A 229 12.40 -19.44 3.58
CA LYS A 229 13.43 -18.69 4.29
C LYS A 229 12.89 -17.33 4.74
N SER A 230 12.37 -16.53 3.81
CA SER A 230 11.80 -15.22 4.14
C SER A 230 10.60 -15.34 5.09
N ALA A 231 9.78 -16.39 4.93
CA ALA A 231 8.70 -16.68 5.85
C ALA A 231 9.23 -16.97 7.27
N ALA A 232 10.21 -17.89 7.40
CA ALA A 232 10.77 -18.27 8.68
C ALA A 232 11.48 -17.10 9.39
N ASP A 233 12.22 -16.27 8.65
CA ASP A 233 12.89 -15.09 9.21
C ASP A 233 11.87 -14.10 9.78
N LEU A 234 10.76 -13.88 9.08
CA LEU A 234 9.71 -12.96 9.51
C LEU A 234 8.91 -13.51 10.71
N LEU A 235 8.57 -14.79 10.67
CA LEU A 235 7.93 -15.49 11.80
C LEU A 235 8.85 -15.50 13.03
N GLY A 236 10.16 -15.67 12.85
CA GLY A 236 11.15 -15.57 13.92
C GLY A 236 11.07 -14.23 14.64
N LYS A 237 11.08 -13.12 13.90
CA LYS A 237 10.91 -11.77 14.49
C LYS A 237 9.62 -11.64 15.30
N VAL A 238 8.52 -12.23 14.82
CA VAL A 238 7.25 -12.22 15.56
C VAL A 238 7.35 -13.08 16.82
N MET A 239 7.99 -14.24 16.75
CA MET A 239 8.16 -15.14 17.90
C MET A 239 9.17 -14.63 18.93
N ASP A 240 10.16 -13.82 18.54
CA ASP A 240 11.07 -13.16 19.49
C ASP A 240 10.31 -12.21 20.42
N VAL A 241 9.23 -11.61 19.92
CA VAL A 241 8.35 -10.74 20.71
C VAL A 241 7.23 -11.54 21.38
N TYR A 242 6.44 -12.29 20.62
CA TYR A 242 5.20 -12.93 21.08
C TYR A 242 5.29 -14.47 21.21
N GLY A 243 6.49 -15.02 21.31
CA GLY A 243 6.71 -16.45 21.50
C GLY A 243 6.18 -16.96 22.83
N ASP A 244 6.44 -16.22 23.92
CA ASP A 244 6.03 -16.59 25.28
C ASP A 244 4.84 -15.77 25.83
N LYS A 245 4.50 -14.66 25.17
CA LYS A 245 3.33 -13.82 25.51
C LYS A 245 2.26 -13.88 24.42
N VAL A 246 1.02 -13.55 24.78
CA VAL A 246 -0.08 -13.43 23.81
C VAL A 246 -0.26 -11.96 23.41
N PRO A 247 -0.46 -11.64 22.13
CA PRO A 247 -0.79 -10.28 21.71
C PRO A 247 -2.08 -9.77 22.38
N PRO A 248 -2.20 -8.45 22.64
CA PRO A 248 -3.42 -7.88 23.21
C PRO A 248 -4.67 -8.28 22.42
N ASN A 249 -5.76 -8.58 23.12
CA ASN A 249 -7.06 -8.95 22.54
C ASN A 249 -7.05 -10.23 21.68
N VAL A 250 -6.03 -11.08 21.79
CA VAL A 250 -5.99 -12.42 21.17
C VAL A 250 -6.20 -13.48 22.25
N GLN A 251 -6.97 -14.52 21.92
CA GLN A 251 -7.15 -15.67 22.82
C GLN A 251 -5.90 -16.55 22.83
N GLU A 252 -5.50 -17.04 24.01
CA GLU A 252 -4.34 -17.94 24.17
C GLU A 252 -4.43 -19.16 23.23
N SER A 253 -5.61 -19.77 23.12
CA SER A 253 -5.83 -20.94 22.25
C SER A 253 -5.61 -20.61 20.76
N ALA A 254 -6.11 -19.46 20.30
CA ALA A 254 -5.90 -19.01 18.93
C ALA A 254 -4.41 -18.68 18.68
N TRP A 255 -3.76 -18.06 19.66
CA TRP A 255 -2.33 -17.74 19.55
C TRP A 255 -1.44 -18.98 19.64
N ASN A 256 -1.82 -20.01 20.41
CA ASN A 256 -1.14 -21.31 20.42
C ASN A 256 -1.13 -21.96 19.05
N ALA A 257 -2.24 -21.88 18.30
CA ALA A 257 -2.27 -22.34 16.92
C ALA A 257 -1.29 -21.56 16.04
N THR A 258 -1.21 -20.23 16.19
CA THR A 258 -0.24 -19.39 15.47
C THR A 258 1.20 -19.72 15.85
N ARG A 259 1.51 -19.91 17.14
CA ARG A 259 2.84 -20.31 17.62
C ARG A 259 3.24 -21.67 17.05
N ALA A 260 2.36 -22.67 17.15
CA ALA A 260 2.60 -24.00 16.61
C ALA A 260 2.87 -23.95 15.10
N PHE A 261 2.07 -23.18 14.36
CA PHE A 261 2.30 -22.95 12.93
C PHE A 261 3.65 -22.26 12.66
N ALA A 262 3.94 -21.16 13.35
CA ALA A 262 5.16 -20.38 13.16
C ALA A 262 6.42 -21.20 13.44
N TYR A 263 6.47 -21.88 14.59
CA TYR A 263 7.57 -22.76 14.93
C TYR A 263 7.70 -23.94 13.96
N GLY A 264 6.59 -24.44 13.41
CA GLY A 264 6.61 -25.51 12.40
C GLY A 264 7.26 -25.06 11.09
N VAL A 265 6.93 -23.86 10.60
CA VAL A 265 7.55 -23.28 9.40
C VAL A 265 9.04 -23.02 9.64
N MET A 266 9.39 -22.42 10.77
CA MET A 266 10.78 -22.19 11.16
C MET A 266 11.56 -23.50 11.27
N ALA A 267 10.98 -24.52 11.91
CA ALA A 267 11.58 -25.85 12.05
C ALA A 267 11.81 -26.51 10.70
N SER A 268 10.86 -26.39 9.77
CA SER A 268 10.97 -26.94 8.41
C SER A 268 12.12 -26.28 7.63
N ALA A 269 12.25 -24.96 7.68
CA ALA A 269 13.34 -24.23 7.03
C ALA A 269 14.73 -24.61 7.59
N VAL A 270 14.83 -24.77 8.91
CA VAL A 270 16.06 -25.20 9.59
C VAL A 270 16.38 -26.67 9.29
N TYR A 271 15.37 -27.54 9.27
CA TYR A 271 15.50 -28.96 8.91
C TYR A 271 16.02 -29.12 7.47
N ALA A 272 15.50 -28.34 6.53
CA ALA A 272 15.98 -28.32 5.14
C ALA A 272 17.45 -27.89 5.03
N SER A 273 17.91 -27.07 5.98
CA SER A 273 19.31 -26.66 6.12
C SER A 273 20.18 -27.70 6.85
N LYS A 274 19.62 -28.86 7.21
CA LYS A 274 20.26 -29.98 7.93
C LYS A 274 20.75 -29.68 9.34
N ASP A 275 20.30 -28.58 9.94
CA ASP A 275 20.54 -28.30 11.36
C ASP A 275 19.46 -29.01 12.20
N TYR A 276 19.64 -30.32 12.35
CA TYR A 276 18.66 -31.17 13.03
C TYR A 276 18.53 -30.90 14.52
N ALA A 277 19.59 -30.38 15.17
CA ALA A 277 19.54 -30.00 16.57
C ALA A 277 18.61 -28.80 16.78
N LYS A 278 18.79 -27.72 16.01
CA LYS A 278 17.92 -26.55 16.10
C LYS A 278 16.49 -26.84 15.59
N ALA A 279 16.34 -27.67 14.57
CA ALA A 279 15.03 -28.11 14.10
C ALA A 279 14.28 -28.90 15.19
N LEU A 280 14.97 -29.77 15.92
CA LEU A 280 14.40 -30.51 17.06
C LEU A 280 13.86 -29.57 18.14
N GLU A 281 14.62 -28.55 18.54
CA GLU A 281 14.17 -27.55 19.52
C GLU A 281 12.90 -26.82 19.06
N LEU A 282 12.83 -26.44 17.79
CA LEU A 282 11.66 -25.76 17.23
C LEU A 282 10.44 -26.70 17.14
N TYR A 283 10.60 -27.94 16.70
CA TYR A 283 9.49 -28.91 16.68
C TYR A 283 9.02 -29.27 18.10
N GLN A 284 9.89 -29.26 19.11
CA GLN A 284 9.48 -29.40 20.50
C GLN A 284 8.59 -28.24 20.95
N LYS A 285 8.86 -27.00 20.50
CA LYS A 285 7.94 -25.87 20.71
C LYS A 285 6.61 -26.09 20.01
N VAL A 286 6.57 -26.69 18.83
CA VAL A 286 5.31 -27.02 18.13
C VAL A 286 4.43 -27.90 19.01
N VAL A 287 4.95 -29.02 19.52
CA VAL A 287 4.17 -29.94 20.37
C VAL A 287 3.87 -29.39 21.77
N LYS A 288 4.62 -28.38 22.24
CA LYS A 288 4.27 -27.62 23.45
C LYS A 288 2.95 -26.85 23.27
N PHE A 289 2.73 -26.25 22.10
CA PHE A 289 1.54 -25.42 21.83
C PHE A 289 0.40 -26.16 21.13
N ASP A 290 0.72 -27.22 20.37
CA ASP A 290 -0.25 -28.16 19.79
C ASP A 290 0.20 -29.61 20.08
N PRO A 291 -0.16 -30.17 21.25
CA PRO A 291 0.28 -31.51 21.66
C PRO A 291 -0.23 -32.66 20.77
N LYS A 292 -1.14 -32.40 19.83
CA LYS A 292 -1.71 -33.43 18.93
C LYS A 292 -1.31 -33.19 17.46
N ARG A 293 -0.20 -32.50 17.26
CA ARG A 293 0.40 -32.17 15.96
C ARG A 293 1.28 -33.31 15.43
N GLU A 294 0.72 -34.12 14.53
CA GLU A 294 1.30 -35.39 14.08
C GLU A 294 2.57 -35.26 13.22
N ASP A 295 2.58 -34.29 12.31
CA ASP A 295 3.74 -33.92 11.51
C ASP A 295 4.91 -33.48 12.40
N ALA A 296 4.65 -32.75 13.48
CA ALA A 296 5.70 -32.36 14.42
C ALA A 296 6.37 -33.58 15.09
N TYR A 297 5.59 -34.57 15.55
CA TYR A 297 6.17 -35.81 16.11
C TYR A 297 6.96 -36.61 15.07
N TYR A 298 6.48 -36.69 13.83
CA TYR A 298 7.23 -37.31 12.74
C TYR A 298 8.58 -36.63 12.55
N PHE A 299 8.62 -35.30 12.45
CA PHE A 299 9.88 -34.58 12.26
C PHE A 299 10.79 -34.57 13.50
N ILE A 300 10.24 -34.61 14.72
CA ILE A 300 11.03 -34.87 15.95
C ILE A 300 11.75 -36.22 15.81
N GLY A 301 11.03 -37.27 15.37
CA GLY A 301 11.62 -38.59 15.13
C GLY A 301 12.74 -38.55 14.09
N MET A 302 12.50 -37.85 12.98
CA MET A 302 13.52 -37.65 11.94
C MET A 302 14.75 -36.90 12.47
N CYS A 303 14.58 -35.81 13.21
CA CYS A 303 15.69 -35.05 13.78
C CYS A 303 16.50 -35.90 14.76
N LYS A 304 15.82 -36.63 15.66
CA LYS A 304 16.48 -37.51 16.63
C LYS A 304 17.26 -38.64 15.96
N TRP A 305 16.67 -39.26 14.93
CA TRP A 305 17.35 -40.29 14.16
C TRP A 305 18.63 -39.76 13.49
N GLN A 306 18.55 -38.59 12.86
CA GLN A 306 19.72 -37.93 12.26
C GLN A 306 20.77 -37.53 13.31
N ASN A 307 20.34 -37.18 14.52
CA ASN A 307 21.21 -36.93 15.67
C ASN A 307 21.66 -38.22 16.40
N LYS A 308 21.42 -39.41 15.83
CA LYS A 308 21.79 -40.73 16.37
C LYS A 308 21.08 -41.14 17.67
N ASP A 309 20.04 -40.42 18.09
CA ASP A 309 19.13 -40.83 19.17
C ASP A 309 18.06 -41.78 18.59
N GLN A 310 18.43 -43.04 18.35
CA GLN A 310 17.54 -44.03 17.75
C GLN A 310 16.35 -44.36 18.66
N GLN A 311 16.59 -44.52 19.97
CA GLN A 311 15.51 -44.83 20.92
C GLN A 311 14.51 -43.68 21.01
N GLY A 312 14.99 -42.44 21.16
CA GLY A 312 14.12 -41.29 21.17
C GLY A 312 13.40 -41.05 19.84
N ALA A 313 13.99 -41.45 18.71
CA ALA A 313 13.33 -41.42 17.41
C ALA A 313 12.15 -42.39 17.34
N VAL A 314 12.33 -43.64 17.80
CA VAL A 314 11.26 -44.64 17.92
C VAL A 314 10.10 -44.08 18.75
N GLU A 315 10.38 -43.51 19.92
CA GLU A 315 9.33 -42.93 20.77
C GLU A 315 8.57 -41.77 20.09
N ALA A 316 9.26 -40.93 19.32
CA ALA A 316 8.63 -39.83 18.61
C ALA A 316 7.78 -40.33 17.43
N PHE A 317 8.28 -41.30 16.66
CA PHE A 317 7.50 -41.93 15.60
C PHE A 317 6.27 -42.66 16.15
N ALA A 318 6.36 -43.33 17.30
CA ALA A 318 5.22 -43.96 17.95
C ALA A 318 4.09 -42.96 18.23
N ARG A 319 4.41 -41.74 18.69
CA ARG A 319 3.42 -40.67 18.89
C ARG A 319 2.76 -40.23 17.57
N SER A 320 3.53 -40.16 16.48
CA SER A 320 2.97 -39.89 15.14
C SER A 320 2.05 -41.02 14.64
N VAL A 321 2.46 -42.28 14.79
CA VAL A 321 1.67 -43.47 14.44
C VAL A 321 0.33 -43.49 15.17
N VAL A 322 0.36 -43.21 16.46
CA VAL A 322 -0.85 -43.21 17.31
C VAL A 322 -1.83 -42.10 16.93
N LEU A 323 -1.34 -40.93 16.53
CA LEU A 323 -2.20 -39.83 16.06
C LEU A 323 -2.88 -40.14 14.72
N ASN A 324 -2.34 -41.08 13.95
CA ASN A 324 -2.95 -41.68 12.75
C ASN A 324 -3.44 -40.64 11.72
N LYS A 325 -2.56 -39.72 11.31
CA LYS A 325 -2.81 -38.74 10.24
C LYS A 325 -1.91 -39.03 9.04
N THR A 326 -1.44 -37.97 8.35
CA THR A 326 -0.78 -38.06 7.05
C THR A 326 0.58 -38.77 7.06
N TYR A 327 1.34 -38.67 8.15
CA TYR A 327 2.68 -39.24 8.29
C TYR A 327 2.70 -40.59 9.00
N ALA A 328 1.59 -41.06 9.58
CA ALA A 328 1.53 -42.25 10.42
C ALA A 328 2.14 -43.51 9.77
N GLU A 329 1.80 -43.79 8.51
CA GLU A 329 2.35 -44.96 7.80
C GLU A 329 3.87 -44.84 7.55
N ARG A 330 4.34 -43.63 7.23
CA ARG A 330 5.77 -43.39 7.06
C ARG A 330 6.50 -43.48 8.40
N ALA A 331 5.91 -42.93 9.46
CA ALA A 331 6.42 -43.02 10.82
C ALA A 331 6.50 -44.47 11.30
N ARG A 332 5.47 -45.29 11.02
CA ARG A 332 5.44 -46.72 11.34
C ARG A 332 6.62 -47.46 10.73
N LYS A 333 6.89 -47.24 9.44
CA LYS A 333 8.03 -47.86 8.76
C LYS A 333 9.36 -47.52 9.45
N TYR A 334 9.64 -46.23 9.67
CA TYR A 334 10.88 -45.82 10.34
C TYR A 334 10.97 -46.34 11.78
N MET A 335 9.86 -46.33 12.51
CA MET A 335 9.77 -46.85 13.86
C MET A 335 10.12 -48.33 13.91
N GLU A 336 9.50 -49.17 13.08
CA GLU A 336 9.74 -50.61 13.04
C GLU A 336 11.17 -50.95 12.60
N ASP A 337 11.69 -50.27 11.59
CA ASP A 337 13.06 -50.48 11.11
C ASP A 337 14.09 -50.16 12.21
N LEU A 338 13.92 -49.02 12.90
CA LEU A 338 14.78 -48.63 14.02
C LEU A 338 14.60 -49.56 15.24
N TYR A 339 13.38 -49.97 15.54
CA TYR A 339 13.10 -50.88 16.64
C TYR A 339 13.77 -52.23 16.41
N LYS A 340 13.60 -52.83 15.23
CA LYS A 340 14.28 -54.08 14.86
C LYS A 340 15.79 -53.96 14.99
N ALA A 341 16.38 -52.85 14.55
CA ALA A 341 17.81 -52.61 14.68
C ALA A 341 18.28 -52.58 16.15
N LEU A 342 17.45 -52.06 17.06
CA LEU A 342 17.72 -52.02 18.50
C LEU A 342 17.40 -53.34 19.24
N HIS A 343 16.53 -54.18 18.66
CA HIS A 343 15.96 -55.37 19.30
C HIS A 343 16.21 -56.67 18.51
N ASN A 344 17.42 -56.82 17.93
CA ASN A 344 17.86 -58.04 17.23
C ASN A 344 16.90 -58.56 16.14
N GLY A 345 16.25 -57.64 15.42
CA GLY A 345 15.31 -57.97 14.35
C GLY A 345 13.88 -58.28 14.80
N SER A 346 13.59 -58.27 16.11
CA SER A 346 12.25 -58.49 16.65
C SER A 346 11.43 -57.20 16.76
N LEU A 347 10.11 -57.35 16.77
CA LEU A 347 9.13 -56.31 17.12
C LEU A 347 8.49 -56.54 18.49
N ASP A 348 8.92 -57.56 19.22
CA ASP A 348 8.41 -57.87 20.56
C ASP A 348 8.61 -56.67 21.50
N GLY A 349 7.52 -56.21 22.11
CA GLY A 349 7.52 -55.02 22.99
C GLY A 349 7.19 -53.70 22.30
N LEU A 350 7.08 -53.65 20.96
CA LEU A 350 6.71 -52.43 20.25
C LEU A 350 5.28 -51.96 20.62
N ASP A 351 4.39 -52.88 20.95
CA ASP A 351 3.04 -52.57 21.43
C ASP A 351 3.05 -51.77 22.74
N GLU A 352 4.03 -51.99 23.62
CA GLU A 352 4.19 -51.23 24.86
C GLU A 352 4.62 -49.78 24.56
N VAL A 353 5.48 -49.58 23.56
CA VAL A 353 5.88 -48.25 23.09
C VAL A 353 4.67 -47.49 22.53
N LEU A 354 3.84 -48.17 21.73
CA LEU A 354 2.60 -47.59 21.20
C LEU A 354 1.57 -47.31 22.30
N ALA A 355 1.44 -48.19 23.30
CA ALA A 355 0.56 -47.99 24.44
C ALA A 355 1.00 -46.79 25.31
N LYS A 356 2.32 -46.66 25.56
CA LYS A 356 2.90 -45.50 26.24
C LYS A 356 2.59 -44.21 25.48
N ALA A 357 2.80 -44.20 24.16
CA ALA A 357 2.50 -43.05 23.32
C ALA A 357 1.00 -42.65 23.34
N LYS A 358 0.08 -43.62 23.32
CA LYS A 358 -1.38 -43.37 23.49
C LYS A 358 -1.71 -42.72 24.82
N SER A 359 -1.14 -43.27 25.90
CA SER A 359 -1.35 -42.76 27.26
C SER A 359 -0.87 -41.30 27.40
N GLU A 360 0.35 -41.01 26.96
CA GLU A 360 0.93 -39.66 27.02
C GLU A 360 0.16 -38.63 26.18
N LEU A 361 -0.46 -39.05 25.08
CA LEU A 361 -1.27 -38.18 24.23
C LEU A 361 -2.74 -38.08 24.67
N GLY A 362 -3.14 -38.82 25.71
CA GLY A 362 -4.52 -38.89 26.18
C GLY A 362 -5.48 -39.40 25.10
N ILE A 363 -5.10 -40.47 24.40
CA ILE A 363 -5.91 -41.13 23.37
C ILE A 363 -6.45 -42.42 23.98
N SER A 364 -7.79 -42.49 24.10
CA SER A 364 -8.54 -43.60 24.66
C SER A 364 -8.62 -44.80 23.72
#